data_AF-A0A7K9A7L1-F1
#
_entry.id   AF-A0A7K9A7L1-F1
#
_cell.length_a   1.000
_cell.length_b   1.000
_cell.length_c   1.000
_cell.angle_alpha   90.00
_cell.angle_beta   90.00
_cell.angle_gamma   90.00
#
_symmetry.space_group_name_H-M   'P 1'
#
loop_
_entity.id
_entity.type
_entity.pdbx_description
1 polymer ?
#
loop_
_entity_poly.entity_id
_entity_poly.type
_entity_poly.pdbx_seq_one_letter_code
_entity_poly.pdbx_strand_id
1 'polypeptide(L)' 'PDPALLEMLRRFDLSWEYGPCTGITRLQRWERAQALGLSPPGPIREALLEHGDNPAVTYRWVPGGT' A
#
# COMPACT_ATOMS: atom_id res chain seq x y z
N PRO A 1 11.01 2.61 -8.98
CA PRO A 1 9.74 3.35 -9.14
C PRO A 1 10.01 4.83 -8.90
N ASP A 2 9.16 5.70 -9.42
CA ASP A 2 9.24 7.14 -9.18
C ASP A 2 9.21 7.47 -7.67
N PRO A 3 10.02 8.42 -7.16
CA PRO A 3 10.06 8.76 -5.74
C PRO A 3 8.75 9.31 -5.17
N ALA A 4 7.94 10.01 -5.97
CA ALA A 4 6.64 10.52 -5.52
C ALA A 4 5.64 9.39 -5.31
N LEU A 5 5.66 8.37 -6.19
CA LEU A 5 4.90 7.14 -5.99
C LEU A 5 5.27 6.44 -4.67
N LEU A 6 6.58 6.28 -4.39
CA LEU A 6 7.04 5.64 -3.16
C LEU A 6 6.61 6.42 -1.90
N GLU A 7 6.63 7.75 -1.94
CA GLU A 7 6.17 8.60 -0.85
C GLU A 7 4.65 8.49 -0.64
N MET A 8 3.87 8.44 -1.72
CA MET A 8 2.43 8.20 -1.66
C MET A 8 2.12 6.84 -0.99
N LEU A 9 2.82 5.78 -1.39
CA LEU A 9 2.67 4.44 -0.81
C LEU A 9 3.11 4.41 0.66
N ARG A 10 4.19 5.13 1.02
CA ARG A 10 4.63 5.27 2.42
C ARG A 10 3.56 5.94 3.29
N ARG A 11 2.90 7.00 2.79
CA ARG A 11 1.81 7.65 3.53
C ARG A 11 0.65 6.70 3.77
N PHE A 12 0.26 5.95 2.74
CA PHE A 12 -0.74 4.90 2.89
C PHE A 12 -0.31 3.83 3.91
N ASP A 13 0.97 3.44 3.91
CA ASP A 13 1.51 2.50 4.90
C ASP A 13 1.35 3.01 6.34
N LEU A 14 1.47 4.32 6.56
CA LEU A 14 1.36 4.99 7.87
C LEU A 14 -0.07 5.34 8.30
N SER A 15 -1.05 5.33 7.38
CA SER A 15 -2.46 5.62 7.68
C SER A 15 -3.11 4.52 8.51
N TRP A 16 -3.17 4.69 9.83
CA TRP A 16 -3.75 3.73 10.77
C TRP A 16 -5.23 3.43 10.52
N GLU A 17 -5.96 4.37 9.94
CA GLU A 17 -7.40 4.27 9.65
C GLU A 17 -7.74 3.08 8.74
N TYR A 18 -6.83 2.66 7.84
CA TYR A 18 -7.03 1.53 6.91
C TYR A 18 -6.68 0.15 7.52
N GLY A 19 -6.47 0.13 8.84
CA GLY A 19 -6.15 -1.07 9.60
C GLY A 19 -4.70 -1.56 9.45
N PRO A 20 -4.34 -2.68 10.12
CA PRO A 20 -2.97 -3.17 10.20
C PRO A 20 -2.40 -3.56 8.84
N CYS A 21 -1.09 -3.37 8.66
CA CYS A 21 -0.35 -3.65 7.42
C CYS A 21 0.55 -4.89 7.50
N THR A 22 0.45 -5.68 8.56
CA THR A 22 1.36 -6.81 8.83
C THR A 22 0.92 -8.06 8.08
N GLY A 23 1.88 -8.73 7.41
CA GLY A 23 1.67 -10.01 6.75
C GLY A 23 0.80 -9.98 5.48
N ILE A 24 0.50 -8.79 4.94
CA ILE A 24 -0.31 -8.61 3.74
C ILE A 24 0.36 -7.64 2.77
N THR A 25 0.06 -7.79 1.48
CA THR A 25 0.45 -6.81 0.46
C THR A 25 -0.30 -5.49 0.64
N ARG A 26 0.22 -4.41 0.05
CA ARG A 26 -0.47 -3.12 0.04
C ARG A 26 -1.84 -3.20 -0.65
N LEU A 27 -1.97 -4.03 -1.70
CA LEU A 27 -3.24 -4.22 -2.42
C LEU A 27 -4.28 -4.91 -1.54
N GLN A 28 -3.89 -6.00 -0.85
CA GLN A 28 -4.78 -6.67 0.11
C GLN A 28 -5.22 -5.74 1.24
N ARG A 29 -4.32 -4.88 1.73
CA ARG A 29 -4.68 -3.86 2.74
C ARG A 29 -5.71 -2.87 2.18
N TRP A 30 -5.50 -2.39 0.95
CA TRP A 30 -6.42 -1.47 0.27
C TRP A 30 -7.80 -2.11 0.11
N GLU A 31 -7.87 -3.35 -0.39
CA GLU A 31 -9.13 -4.07 -0.61
C GLU A 31 -9.89 -4.29 0.71
N ARG A 32 -9.19 -4.63 1.78
CA ARG A 32 -9.81 -4.78 3.11
C ARG A 32 -10.38 -3.44 3.61
N ALA A 33 -9.63 -2.35 3.46
CA ALA A 33 -10.11 -1.03 3.86
C ALA A 33 -11.35 -0.61 3.04
N GLN A 34 -11.36 -0.90 1.75
CA GLN A 34 -12.51 -0.66 0.89
C GLN A 34 -13.73 -1.49 1.31
N ALA A 35 -13.54 -2.78 1.63
CA ALA A 35 -14.60 -3.67 2.10
C ALA A 35 -15.19 -3.23 3.45
N LEU A 36 -14.39 -2.55 4.29
CA LEU A 36 -14.84 -1.93 5.54
C LEU A 36 -15.52 -0.57 5.35
N GLY A 37 -15.63 -0.07 4.12
CA GLY A 37 -16.24 1.23 3.84
C GLY A 37 -15.37 2.44 4.21
N LEU A 38 -14.06 2.24 4.45
CA LEU A 38 -13.13 3.27 4.90
C LEU A 38 -12.63 4.19 3.77
N SER A 39 -13.11 3.98 2.54
CA SER A 39 -12.82 4.82 1.36
C SER A 39 -11.32 5.09 1.17
N PRO A 40 -10.46 4.05 1.05
CA PRO A 40 -9.03 4.25 0.80
C PRO A 40 -8.79 4.96 -0.55
N PRO A 41 -7.65 5.66 -0.74
CA PRO A 41 -7.45 6.51 -1.91
C PRO A 41 -7.32 5.70 -3.21
N GLY A 42 -8.08 6.08 -4.25
CA GLY A 42 -8.05 5.42 -5.56
C GLY A 42 -6.67 5.32 -6.23
N PRO A 43 -5.84 6.39 -6.26
CA PRO A 43 -4.51 6.35 -6.88
C PRO A 43 -3.56 5.30 -6.29
N ILE A 44 -3.77 4.91 -5.02
CA ILE A 44 -3.02 3.81 -4.40
C ILE A 44 -3.33 2.51 -5.12
N ARG A 45 -4.62 2.19 -5.35
CA ARG A 45 -5.02 0.98 -6.05
C ARG A 45 -4.50 0.95 -7.48
N GLU A 46 -4.62 2.05 -8.20
CA GLU A 46 -4.15 2.16 -9.58
C GLU A 46 -2.64 1.86 -9.67
N ALA A 47 -1.85 2.50 -8.82
CA ALA A 47 -0.40 2.27 -8.79
C ALA A 47 -0.02 0.83 -8.39
N LEU A 48 -0.79 0.21 -7.50
CA LEU A 48 -0.57 -1.18 -7.08
C LEU A 48 -0.90 -2.18 -8.19
N LEU A 49 -1.91 -1.89 -9.01
CA LEU A 49 -2.25 -2.72 -10.17
C LEU A 49 -1.25 -2.53 -11.32
N GLU A 50 -0.77 -1.31 -11.55
CA GLU A 50 0.21 -1.00 -12.60
C GLU A 50 1.59 -1.64 -12.33
N HIS A 51 1.97 -1.78 -11.05
CA HIS A 51 3.29 -2.25 -10.65
C HIS A 51 3.26 -3.53 -9.79
N GLY A 52 2.30 -4.42 -10.02
CA GLY A 52 2.09 -5.64 -9.20
C GLY A 52 3.34 -6.53 -9.07
N ASP A 53 4.22 -6.53 -10.08
CA ASP A 53 5.48 -7.29 -10.10
C ASP A 53 6.64 -6.60 -9.36
N ASN A 54 6.49 -5.35 -8.91
CA ASN A 54 7.54 -4.60 -8.25
C ASN A 54 7.45 -4.75 -6.71
N PRO A 55 8.38 -5.45 -6.05
CA PRO A 55 8.30 -5.68 -4.62
C PRO A 55 8.33 -4.40 -3.78
N ALA A 56 8.98 -3.32 -4.27
CA ALA A 56 9.00 -2.03 -3.58
C ALA A 56 7.63 -1.32 -3.60
N VAL A 57 6.74 -1.70 -4.54
CA VAL A 57 5.37 -1.19 -4.66
C VAL A 57 4.38 -2.15 -3.98
N THR A 58 4.54 -3.45 -4.17
CA THR A 58 3.61 -4.47 -3.65
C THR A 58 3.68 -4.65 -2.13
N TYR A 59 4.89 -4.59 -1.56
CA TYR A 59 5.13 -4.79 -0.14
C TYR A 59 5.55 -3.51 0.56
N ARG A 60 5.35 -3.47 1.88
CA ARG A 60 5.95 -2.40 2.70
C ARG A 60 7.45 -2.47 2.53
N TRP A 61 8.06 -1.35 2.14
CA TRP A 61 9.50 -1.24 2.12
C TRP A 61 10.03 -1.34 3.56
N VAL A 62 10.75 -2.41 3.86
CA VAL A 62 11.46 -2.59 5.13
C VAL A 62 12.94 -2.34 4.86
N PRO A 63 13.52 -1.21 5.29
CA PRO A 63 14.96 -1.07 5.29
C PRO A 63 15.54 -2.00 6.36
N GLY A 64 16.27 -3.03 5.93
CA GLY A 64 16.88 -4.00 6.85
C GLY A 64 15.82 -4.92 7.46
N GLY A 65 15.57 -6.05 6.81
CA GLY A 65 14.59 -7.03 7.28
C GLY A 65 14.85 -7.49 8.71
N THR A 66 13.79 -7.45 9.51
CA THR A 66 13.36 -8.54 10.39
C THR A 66 11.84 -8.53 10.44
#